data_AF-A0A519EGG6-F1
#
_entry.id   AF-A0A519EGG6-F1
#
_cell.length_a   1.000
_cell.length_b   1.000
_cell.length_c   1.000
_cell.angle_alpha   90.00
_cell.angle_beta   90.00
_cell.angle_gamma   90.00
#
_symmetry.space_group_name_H-M   'P 1'
#
loop_
_entity.id
_entity.type
_entity.pdbx_description
1 polymer ?
#
loop_
_entity_poly.entity_id
_entity_poly.type
_entity_poly.pdbx_seq_one_letter_code
_entity_poly.pdbx_strand_id
1 'polypeptide(L)'
;MREFDSPRLIADIGGTFARFALETTPGEFEHIALLRCAEHADFHAAVRAYMDRLPRQLKVAHAAIAIANPVEGDQVRMTNYHWQFSIEEARQRLGLDTLVVVNDFTALAMALPRLRGGEIRQIGGGEARPHSVIGLLGSGSGLGVSGLIPAGEGWISLGSEGGHTNFAPRDEREIALLRFAWNEYEHVSFERLLSGPGLELMHRAMADHLKQPSEPLTAPDITARALEAADPVCEATLDLFCTLLGTAAANLAVTLGALGGIYIGGGIVPRLGEYFDRSRFRSRFEDKGRFSDYVRAIPTFVITAKHATFKGASAILEAQLRSLRNSGGASAIVSQIRRARDGLSPAEQRVADHVLAHSRKVLNDPIAEIARAAGVSQPTVIRFCRSLGCEGLSDFKLRLASGLTGTVPVSHTQVTQDDSMVELGEKVLGNTASAILQVRSQLNRDMIDRSIDLLLAASRIEFFAIGHYGVVAQDAQFKFLRLGVACNAYVEPRLQLLAAQTLKAGDVAVLISSSGKLPELIAVADAARERGAHVLAITASQSPLAKKADAALIVDHVEDVATHLPMISRILHLLVIDMLAVGVAMRRDNAGATGLALGTAHPDLDETEADGAPGTRRAAPGISLASPLAKLTAHSR
;
A
#
# COMPACT_ATOMS: atom_id res chain seq x y z
N MET A 1 7.82 5.45 34.05
CA MET A 1 8.60 6.09 32.96
C MET A 1 7.75 5.93 31.70
N ARG A 2 7.18 6.99 31.12
CA ARG A 2 6.25 6.84 29.98
C ARG A 2 7.05 6.49 28.74
N GLU A 3 6.79 5.32 28.17
CA GLU A 3 7.50 4.77 27.00
C GLU A 3 7.13 5.51 25.69
N PHE A 4 6.02 6.25 25.69
CA PHE A 4 5.60 7.11 24.58
C PHE A 4 5.89 8.59 24.84
N ASP A 5 6.21 9.30 23.77
CA ASP A 5 6.35 10.77 23.76
C ASP A 5 5.05 11.49 24.16
N SER A 6 3.89 10.84 23.93
CA SER A 6 2.56 11.24 24.40
C SER A 6 1.60 10.05 24.41
N PRO A 7 0.52 10.07 25.22
CA PRO A 7 -0.55 9.07 25.14
C PRO A 7 -1.18 9.02 23.74
N ARG A 8 -1.49 7.81 23.26
CA ARG A 8 -2.05 7.58 21.93
C ARG A 8 -3.55 7.35 22.04
N LEU A 9 -4.36 8.06 21.25
CA LEU A 9 -5.81 7.82 21.21
C LEU A 9 -6.09 6.61 20.34
N ILE A 10 -6.77 5.62 20.90
CA ILE A 10 -7.18 4.42 20.19
C ILE A 10 -8.70 4.35 20.20
N ALA A 11 -9.30 4.10 19.03
CA ALA A 11 -10.74 3.96 18.95
C ALA A 11 -11.18 2.79 18.07
N ASP A 12 -12.39 2.32 18.36
CA ASP A 12 -13.12 1.30 17.60
C ASP A 12 -14.56 1.78 17.42
N ILE A 13 -14.90 2.15 16.20
CA ILE A 13 -16.13 2.86 15.83
C ILE A 13 -16.99 1.97 14.93
N GLY A 14 -18.14 1.57 15.47
CA GLY A 14 -19.21 0.91 14.71
C GLY A 14 -20.36 1.86 14.37
N GLY A 15 -21.45 1.31 13.84
CA GLY A 15 -22.64 2.10 13.47
C GLY A 15 -23.45 2.62 14.67
N THR A 16 -23.43 1.91 15.81
CA THR A 16 -24.23 2.28 17.00
C THR A 16 -23.39 2.95 18.09
N PHE A 17 -22.19 2.43 18.32
CA PHE A 17 -21.32 2.88 19.40
C PHE A 17 -19.89 3.11 18.91
N ALA A 18 -19.26 4.12 19.50
CA ALA A 18 -17.83 4.42 19.36
C ALA A 18 -17.14 4.18 20.71
N ARG A 19 -16.15 3.28 20.72
CA ARG A 19 -15.32 2.98 21.88
C ARG A 19 -13.99 3.71 21.74
N PHE A 20 -13.59 4.42 22.78
CA PHE A 20 -12.35 5.17 22.82
C PHE A 20 -11.52 4.76 24.03
N ALA A 21 -10.19 4.85 23.91
CA ALA A 21 -9.25 4.67 25.00
C ALA A 21 -7.99 5.52 24.76
N LEU A 22 -7.25 5.79 25.84
CA LEU A 22 -5.88 6.28 25.77
C LEU A 22 -4.93 5.13 26.03
N GLU A 23 -3.99 4.93 25.13
CA GLU A 23 -2.87 4.03 25.35
C GLU A 23 -1.69 4.81 25.92
N THR A 24 -1.36 4.56 27.18
CA THR A 24 -0.33 5.27 27.94
C THR A 24 1.02 4.56 27.89
N THR A 25 0.99 3.23 27.81
CA THR A 25 2.12 2.33 27.55
C THR A 25 1.66 1.17 26.63
N PRO A 26 2.57 0.43 25.97
CA PRO A 26 2.18 -0.59 25.00
C PRO A 26 1.21 -1.63 25.57
N GLY A 27 -0.01 -1.65 25.04
CA GLY A 27 -1.06 -2.60 25.45
C GLY A 27 -1.81 -2.24 26.74
N GLU A 28 -1.49 -1.13 27.40
CA GLU A 28 -2.26 -0.59 28.54
C GLU A 28 -3.23 0.49 28.05
N PHE A 29 -4.54 0.20 28.14
CA PHE A 29 -5.61 1.09 27.72
C PHE A 29 -6.33 1.68 28.92
N GLU A 30 -6.22 2.99 29.09
CA GLU A 30 -6.85 3.78 30.15
C GLU A 30 -7.96 4.67 29.59
N HIS A 31 -8.73 5.31 30.49
CA HIS A 31 -9.79 6.27 30.12
C HIS A 31 -10.78 5.72 29.07
N ILE A 32 -11.15 4.44 29.20
CA ILE A 32 -12.07 3.80 28.26
C ILE A 32 -13.44 4.48 28.35
N ALA A 33 -13.95 4.93 27.21
CA ALA A 33 -15.28 5.52 27.11
C ALA A 33 -16.07 4.89 25.97
N LEU A 34 -17.36 4.69 26.20
CA LEU A 34 -18.33 4.26 25.20
C LEU A 34 -19.27 5.43 24.91
N LEU A 35 -19.28 5.90 23.67
CA LEU A 35 -20.17 6.96 23.19
C LEU A 35 -21.18 6.38 22.21
N ARG A 36 -22.42 6.90 22.23
CA ARG A 36 -23.43 6.56 21.23
C ARG A 36 -23.21 7.40 19.99
N CYS A 37 -23.07 6.79 18.82
CA CYS A 37 -22.84 7.52 17.58
C CYS A 37 -23.98 8.51 17.29
N ALA A 38 -25.22 8.14 17.61
CA ALA A 38 -26.41 8.99 17.42
C ALA A 38 -26.42 10.30 18.22
N GLU A 39 -25.58 10.44 19.25
CA GLU A 39 -25.46 11.66 20.06
C GLU A 39 -24.49 12.68 19.43
N HIS A 40 -23.84 12.34 18.32
CA HIS A 40 -22.83 13.16 17.67
C HIS A 40 -23.13 13.33 16.18
N ALA A 41 -23.06 14.58 15.69
CA ALA A 41 -23.42 14.91 14.31
C ALA A 41 -22.46 14.32 13.27
N ASP A 42 -21.18 14.22 13.61
CA ASP A 42 -20.14 13.66 12.73
C ASP A 42 -19.04 12.96 13.55
N PHE A 43 -18.16 12.27 12.81
CA PHE A 43 -16.99 11.59 13.36
C PHE A 43 -16.14 12.50 14.25
N HIS A 44 -15.88 13.72 13.79
CA HIS A 44 -15.01 14.66 14.46
C HIS A 44 -15.63 15.17 15.78
N ALA A 45 -16.94 15.39 15.83
CA ALA A 45 -17.68 15.73 17.03
C ALA A 45 -17.61 14.61 18.08
N ALA A 46 -17.68 13.35 17.66
CA ALA A 46 -17.53 12.21 18.57
C ALA A 46 -16.12 12.11 19.15
N VAL A 47 -15.08 12.22 18.31
CA VAL A 47 -13.67 12.20 18.78
C VAL A 47 -13.39 13.37 19.71
N ARG A 48 -13.86 14.57 19.38
CA ARG A 48 -13.68 15.74 20.24
C ARG A 48 -14.44 15.62 21.55
N ALA A 49 -15.68 15.13 21.54
CA ALA A 49 -16.44 14.88 22.76
C ALA A 49 -15.73 13.89 23.71
N TYR A 50 -14.97 12.93 23.16
CA TYR A 50 -14.08 12.09 23.96
C TYR A 50 -12.86 12.87 24.49
N MET A 51 -12.15 13.59 23.62
CA MET A 51 -10.95 14.35 24.00
C MET A 51 -11.24 15.41 25.06
N ASP A 52 -12.40 16.07 25.01
CA ASP A 52 -12.81 17.09 25.98
C ASP A 52 -13.07 16.52 27.39
N ARG A 53 -13.30 15.19 27.51
CA ARG A 53 -13.43 14.49 28.80
C ARG A 53 -12.08 14.15 29.43
N LEU A 54 -10.98 14.25 28.69
CA LEU A 54 -9.65 13.91 29.18
C LEU A 54 -9.10 15.03 30.09
N PRO A 55 -8.28 14.69 31.09
CA PRO A 55 -7.57 15.68 31.89
C PRO A 55 -6.77 16.65 31.00
N ARG A 56 -6.93 17.97 31.20
CA ARG A 56 -6.29 19.03 30.39
C ARG A 56 -4.77 18.94 30.24
N GLN A 57 -4.11 18.20 31.14
CA GLN A 57 -2.67 17.99 31.16
C GLN A 57 -2.21 16.89 30.18
N LEU A 58 -3.14 16.05 29.70
CA LEU A 58 -2.85 15.00 28.72
C LEU A 58 -2.97 15.58 27.31
N LYS A 59 -1.84 15.72 26.63
CA LYS A 59 -1.78 16.10 25.22
C LYS A 59 -1.68 14.85 24.37
N VAL A 60 -2.67 14.62 23.51
CA VAL A 60 -2.69 13.52 22.53
C VAL A 60 -2.14 14.04 21.21
N ALA A 61 -1.06 13.44 20.70
CA ALA A 61 -0.50 13.80 19.39
C ALA A 61 -0.83 12.78 18.30
N HIS A 62 -1.08 11.53 18.67
CA HIS A 62 -1.26 10.45 17.71
C HIS A 62 -2.55 9.69 18.01
N ALA A 63 -3.27 9.32 16.94
CA ALA A 63 -4.48 8.54 17.04
C ALA A 63 -4.52 7.42 15.99
N ALA A 64 -5.11 6.28 16.37
CA ALA A 64 -5.51 5.23 15.44
C ALA A 64 -6.94 4.78 15.71
N ILE A 65 -7.70 4.66 14.63
CA ILE A 65 -9.13 4.44 14.69
C ILE A 65 -9.48 3.29 13.76
N ALA A 66 -10.00 2.23 14.35
CA ALA A 66 -10.68 1.15 13.65
C ALA A 66 -12.13 1.58 13.37
N ILE A 67 -12.57 1.48 12.12
CA ILE A 67 -13.94 1.80 11.71
C ILE A 67 -14.57 0.62 10.98
N ALA A 68 -15.85 0.35 11.25
CA ALA A 68 -16.63 -0.69 10.58
C ALA A 68 -17.00 -0.29 9.14
N ASN A 69 -15.99 -0.08 8.30
CA ASN A 69 -16.10 0.33 6.91
C ASN A 69 -14.80 0.02 6.14
N PRO A 70 -14.86 -0.24 4.83
CA PRO A 70 -13.68 -0.17 3.97
C PRO A 70 -13.05 1.23 4.03
N VAL A 71 -11.73 1.32 4.04
CA VAL A 71 -11.01 2.60 4.06
C VAL A 71 -10.07 2.65 2.87
N GLU A 72 -10.44 3.45 1.87
CA GLU A 72 -9.67 3.66 0.64
C GLU A 72 -9.35 5.14 0.47
N GLY A 73 -8.07 5.48 0.56
CA GLY A 73 -7.62 6.87 0.46
C GLY A 73 -8.06 7.74 1.64
N ASP A 74 -8.24 9.03 1.37
CA ASP A 74 -8.50 10.05 2.40
C ASP A 74 -9.98 10.17 2.80
N GLN A 75 -10.90 9.85 1.88
CA GLN A 75 -12.34 10.02 2.11
C GLN A 75 -12.96 8.75 2.69
N VAL A 76 -13.53 8.85 3.88
CA VAL A 76 -14.23 7.76 4.55
C VAL A 76 -15.73 8.05 4.53
N ARG A 77 -16.51 7.09 4.03
CA ARG A 77 -17.98 7.12 4.07
C ARG A 77 -18.49 5.80 4.64
N MET A 78 -19.07 5.84 5.83
CA MET A 78 -19.58 4.64 6.49
C MET A 78 -20.74 4.02 5.68
N THR A 79 -20.73 2.71 5.49
CA THR A 79 -21.78 1.96 4.77
C THR A 79 -23.05 1.83 5.59
N ASN A 80 -22.90 1.55 6.88
CA ASN A 80 -24.00 1.29 7.82
C ASN A 80 -24.32 2.50 8.71
N TYR A 81 -23.77 3.68 8.41
CA TYR A 81 -24.01 4.90 9.18
C TYR A 81 -23.77 6.16 8.34
N HIS A 82 -24.36 7.29 8.73
CA HIS A 82 -24.37 8.50 7.88
C HIS A 82 -23.08 9.35 7.95
N TRP A 83 -22.13 9.01 8.82
CA TRP A 83 -20.89 9.78 8.95
C TRP A 83 -19.99 9.63 7.71
N GLN A 84 -19.45 10.77 7.30
CA GLN A 84 -18.49 10.89 6.22
C GLN A 84 -17.46 11.97 6.55
N PHE A 85 -16.18 11.76 6.23
CA PHE A 85 -15.11 12.69 6.57
C PHE A 85 -13.82 12.45 5.75
N SER A 86 -13.01 13.50 5.60
CA SER A 86 -11.60 13.41 5.19
C SER A 86 -10.74 13.08 6.41
N ILE A 87 -9.84 12.10 6.28
CA ILE A 87 -8.87 11.74 7.33
C ILE A 87 -7.94 12.92 7.59
N GLU A 88 -7.40 13.56 6.56
CA GLU A 88 -6.48 14.68 6.69
C GLU A 88 -7.15 15.92 7.28
N GLU A 89 -8.37 16.25 6.85
CA GLU A 89 -9.14 17.35 7.44
C GLU A 89 -9.41 17.09 8.93
N ALA A 90 -9.83 15.87 9.28
CA ALA A 90 -10.09 15.50 10.66
C ALA A 90 -8.80 15.57 11.51
N ARG A 91 -7.66 15.10 10.98
CA ARG A 91 -6.35 15.20 11.63
C ARG A 91 -6.01 16.64 11.98
N GLN A 92 -6.17 17.55 11.02
CA GLN A 92 -5.89 18.98 11.22
C GLN A 92 -6.84 19.61 12.24
N ARG A 93 -8.16 19.35 12.12
CA ARG A 93 -9.18 19.94 13.01
C ARG A 93 -9.11 19.41 14.44
N LEU A 94 -8.61 18.19 14.64
CA LEU A 94 -8.34 17.60 15.96
C LEU A 94 -6.97 18.00 16.53
N GLY A 95 -6.11 18.64 15.74
CA GLY A 95 -4.76 19.04 16.16
C GLY A 95 -3.81 17.87 16.38
N LEU A 96 -4.01 16.77 15.66
CA LEU A 96 -3.18 15.56 15.75
C LEU A 96 -1.97 15.65 14.81
N ASP A 97 -0.82 15.18 15.25
CA ASP A 97 0.37 15.00 14.41
C ASP A 97 0.17 13.79 13.48
N THR A 98 -0.55 12.76 13.93
CA THR A 98 -0.83 11.55 13.15
C THR A 98 -2.23 11.04 13.45
N LEU A 99 -2.99 10.75 12.40
CA LEU A 99 -4.26 10.07 12.47
C LEU A 99 -4.24 8.92 11.47
N VAL A 100 -4.36 7.70 11.98
CA VAL A 100 -4.53 6.50 11.16
C VAL A 100 -5.98 6.05 11.27
N VAL A 101 -6.64 5.85 10.14
CA VAL A 101 -7.97 5.25 10.08
C VAL A 101 -7.86 3.97 9.26
N VAL A 102 -8.35 2.87 9.81
CA VAL A 102 -8.33 1.54 9.18
C VAL A 102 -9.66 0.84 9.36
N ASN A 103 -9.92 -0.14 8.52
CA ASN A 103 -11.02 -1.06 8.73
C ASN A 103 -10.88 -1.82 10.07
N ASP A 104 -12.00 -2.11 10.72
CA ASP A 104 -12.07 -2.82 12.00
C ASP A 104 -11.54 -4.26 11.95
N PHE A 105 -11.84 -5.00 10.88
CA PHE A 105 -11.29 -6.33 10.65
C PHE A 105 -9.81 -6.30 10.31
N THR A 106 -9.33 -5.26 9.60
CA THR A 106 -7.89 -5.03 9.43
C THR A 106 -7.19 -4.81 10.78
N ALA A 107 -7.76 -3.98 11.66
CA ALA A 107 -7.23 -3.81 13.01
C ALA A 107 -7.26 -5.13 13.78
N LEU A 108 -8.38 -5.84 13.81
CA LEU A 108 -8.49 -7.12 14.49
C LEU A 108 -7.47 -8.15 13.97
N ALA A 109 -7.26 -8.24 12.66
CA ALA A 109 -6.26 -9.09 12.04
C ALA A 109 -4.86 -8.73 12.56
N MET A 110 -4.48 -7.46 12.55
CA MET A 110 -3.17 -7.01 13.04
C MET A 110 -2.94 -7.26 14.53
N ALA A 111 -3.99 -7.54 15.31
CA ALA A 111 -3.87 -7.93 16.71
C ALA A 111 -3.43 -9.40 16.90
N LEU A 112 -3.75 -10.30 15.97
CA LEU A 112 -3.63 -11.75 16.15
C LEU A 112 -2.23 -12.23 16.54
N PRO A 113 -1.13 -11.75 15.93
CA PRO A 113 0.22 -12.19 16.29
C PRO A 113 0.65 -11.77 17.70
N ARG A 114 -0.09 -10.83 18.31
CA ARG A 114 0.20 -10.27 19.65
C ARG A 114 -0.66 -10.87 20.75
N LEU A 115 -1.64 -11.71 20.43
CA LEU A 115 -2.51 -12.35 21.43
C LEU A 115 -1.77 -13.49 22.14
N ARG A 116 -1.87 -13.55 23.48
CA ARG A 116 -1.17 -14.56 24.31
C ARG A 116 -2.14 -15.45 25.09
N GLY A 117 -1.64 -16.51 25.74
CA GLY A 117 -2.35 -17.69 26.30
C GLY A 117 -3.52 -17.52 27.28
N GLY A 118 -4.15 -16.35 27.38
CA GLY A 118 -5.48 -16.14 27.98
C GLY A 118 -6.43 -15.30 27.11
N GLU A 119 -5.95 -14.82 25.96
CA GLU A 119 -6.65 -13.95 25.02
C GLU A 119 -7.19 -14.67 23.78
N ILE A 120 -6.82 -15.94 23.66
CA ILE A 120 -7.30 -16.87 22.66
C ILE A 120 -7.57 -18.20 23.33
N ARG A 121 -8.56 -18.93 22.81
CA ARG A 121 -8.93 -20.27 23.26
C ARG A 121 -8.96 -21.19 22.05
N GLN A 122 -8.15 -22.24 22.07
CA GLN A 122 -8.11 -23.20 20.98
C GLN A 122 -9.36 -24.08 20.98
N ILE A 123 -9.88 -24.33 19.77
CA ILE A 123 -11.01 -25.24 19.50
C ILE A 123 -10.48 -26.37 18.63
N GLY A 124 -10.64 -27.62 19.07
CA GLY A 124 -10.05 -28.78 18.40
C GLY A 124 -8.54 -28.89 18.55
N GLY A 125 -7.93 -29.72 17.69
CA GLY A 125 -6.48 -29.97 17.68
C GLY A 125 -5.70 -29.07 16.71
N GLY A 126 -4.49 -29.52 16.35
CA GLY A 126 -3.59 -28.83 15.42
C GLY A 126 -2.59 -27.90 16.11
N GLU A 127 -1.54 -27.54 15.38
CA GLU A 127 -0.48 -26.66 15.86
C GLU A 127 -0.22 -25.56 14.83
N ALA A 128 -0.13 -24.32 15.30
CA ALA A 128 0.08 -23.17 14.44
C ALA A 128 1.50 -23.20 13.89
N ARG A 129 1.65 -23.11 12.56
CA ARG A 129 2.98 -22.98 11.96
C ARG A 129 3.46 -21.53 12.12
N PRO A 130 4.65 -21.29 12.70
CA PRO A 130 5.22 -19.96 12.77
C PRO A 130 5.37 -19.35 11.39
N HIS A 131 5.23 -18.02 11.30
CA HIS A 131 5.43 -17.25 10.06
C HIS A 131 4.66 -17.83 8.85
N SER A 132 3.43 -18.28 9.08
CA SER A 132 2.52 -18.77 8.04
C SER A 132 1.26 -17.92 7.97
N VAL A 133 0.53 -18.01 6.86
CA VAL A 133 -0.72 -17.27 6.66
C VAL A 133 -1.73 -17.60 7.75
N ILE A 134 -2.42 -16.59 8.25
CA ILE A 134 -3.49 -16.71 9.26
C ILE A 134 -4.81 -16.27 8.62
N GLY A 135 -5.88 -17.01 8.87
CA GLY A 135 -7.24 -16.59 8.49
C GLY A 135 -8.01 -16.05 9.69
N LEU A 136 -8.89 -15.10 9.44
CA LEU A 136 -9.77 -14.48 10.44
C LEU A 136 -11.20 -14.45 9.92
N LEU A 137 -12.15 -14.93 10.73
CA LEU A 137 -13.59 -14.73 10.55
C LEU A 137 -14.18 -14.09 11.81
N GLY A 138 -15.26 -13.34 11.68
CA GLY A 138 -15.95 -12.81 12.86
C GLY A 138 -17.43 -12.52 12.62
N SER A 139 -18.29 -13.17 13.39
CA SER A 139 -19.75 -12.98 13.33
C SER A 139 -20.22 -11.90 14.31
N GLY A 140 -20.91 -10.91 13.78
CA GLY A 140 -21.49 -9.78 14.52
C GLY A 140 -22.78 -9.31 13.85
N SER A 141 -22.89 -8.02 13.56
CA SER A 141 -23.97 -7.50 12.69
C SER A 141 -23.87 -8.02 11.26
N GLY A 142 -22.66 -8.31 10.79
CA GLY A 142 -22.35 -9.02 9.55
C GLY A 142 -21.34 -10.15 9.79
N LEU A 143 -20.65 -10.58 8.72
CA LEU A 143 -19.56 -11.56 8.77
C LEU A 143 -18.31 -10.96 8.15
N GLY A 144 -17.40 -10.46 8.97
CA GLY A 144 -16.11 -10.00 8.46
C GLY A 144 -15.15 -11.16 8.24
N VAL A 145 -14.32 -11.03 7.20
CA VAL A 145 -13.31 -12.01 6.80
C VAL A 145 -12.02 -11.27 6.44
N SER A 146 -10.88 -11.76 6.94
CA SER A 146 -9.57 -11.19 6.65
C SER A 146 -8.50 -12.28 6.66
N GLY A 147 -7.35 -11.99 6.06
CA GLY A 147 -6.12 -12.77 6.26
C GLY A 147 -4.99 -11.93 6.86
N LEU A 148 -3.99 -12.59 7.43
CA LEU A 148 -2.66 -12.02 7.64
C LEU A 148 -1.63 -12.82 6.84
N ILE A 149 -0.80 -12.10 6.11
CA ILE A 149 0.29 -12.64 5.32
C ILE A 149 1.61 -12.22 5.99
N PRO A 150 2.52 -13.16 6.29
CA PRO A 150 3.85 -12.82 6.82
C PRO A 150 4.65 -12.06 5.75
N ALA A 151 5.29 -10.95 6.13
CA ALA A 151 6.07 -10.11 5.22
C ALA A 151 7.28 -9.51 5.95
N GLY A 152 8.48 -10.01 5.65
CA GLY A 152 9.70 -9.65 6.39
C GLY A 152 9.54 -9.94 7.89
N GLU A 153 9.91 -8.96 8.72
CA GLU A 153 9.72 -8.99 10.19
C GLU A 153 8.29 -8.65 10.64
N GLY A 154 7.36 -8.44 9.70
CA GLY A 154 6.02 -7.93 9.96
C GLY A 154 4.90 -8.77 9.35
N TRP A 155 3.70 -8.18 9.38
CA TRP A 155 2.47 -8.78 8.87
C TRP A 155 1.76 -7.79 7.98
N ILE A 156 1.22 -8.28 6.87
CA ILE A 156 0.32 -7.53 6.00
C ILE A 156 -1.09 -8.09 6.19
N SER A 157 -2.04 -7.21 6.51
CA SER A 157 -3.45 -7.58 6.52
C SER A 157 -4.00 -7.62 5.10
N LEU A 158 -4.60 -8.75 4.75
CA LEU A 158 -5.42 -8.92 3.56
C LEU A 158 -6.86 -8.56 3.92
N GLY A 159 -7.25 -7.32 3.61
CA GLY A 159 -8.64 -6.89 3.64
C GLY A 159 -9.45 -7.66 2.60
N SER A 160 -10.64 -8.14 2.96
CA SER A 160 -11.48 -8.92 2.05
C SER A 160 -12.97 -8.79 2.39
N GLU A 161 -13.81 -9.01 1.38
CA GLU A 161 -15.26 -9.11 1.51
C GLU A 161 -15.72 -10.58 1.53
N GLY A 162 -14.91 -11.46 2.13
CA GLY A 162 -15.11 -12.91 2.10
C GLY A 162 -16.43 -13.39 2.70
N GLY A 163 -17.06 -12.57 3.57
CA GLY A 163 -18.39 -12.86 4.10
C GLY A 163 -19.50 -12.85 3.05
N HIS A 164 -19.28 -12.17 1.92
CA HIS A 164 -20.22 -12.12 0.80
C HIS A 164 -20.07 -13.30 -0.18
N THR A 165 -19.21 -14.28 0.10
CA THR A 165 -19.11 -15.48 -0.73
C THR A 165 -20.37 -16.34 -0.65
N ASN A 166 -20.65 -17.08 -1.73
CA ASN A 166 -21.83 -17.95 -1.83
C ASN A 166 -21.85 -18.99 -0.72
N PHE A 167 -23.03 -19.18 -0.12
CA PHE A 167 -23.29 -20.36 0.70
C PHE A 167 -23.47 -21.60 -0.18
N ALA A 168 -22.74 -22.67 0.13
CA ALA A 168 -22.86 -23.97 -0.54
C ALA A 168 -23.36 -25.04 0.46
N PRO A 169 -24.63 -25.48 0.37
CA PRO A 169 -25.20 -26.44 1.31
C PRO A 169 -24.62 -27.84 1.10
N ARG A 170 -24.51 -28.63 2.18
CA ARG A 170 -23.94 -29.98 2.16
C ARG A 170 -24.92 -31.09 2.56
N ASP A 171 -26.07 -30.76 3.12
CA ASP A 171 -27.10 -31.71 3.50
C ASP A 171 -28.52 -31.14 3.31
N GLU A 172 -29.53 -31.98 3.50
CA GLU A 172 -30.95 -31.59 3.32
C GLU A 172 -31.39 -30.47 4.26
N ARG A 173 -30.84 -30.40 5.48
CA ARG A 173 -31.15 -29.34 6.44
C ARG A 173 -30.63 -28.00 5.94
N GLU A 174 -29.42 -27.99 5.41
CA GLU A 174 -28.78 -26.82 4.78
C GLU A 174 -29.47 -26.42 3.47
N ILE A 175 -29.96 -27.38 2.67
CA ILE A 175 -30.78 -27.11 1.47
C ILE A 175 -32.11 -26.46 1.87
N ALA A 176 -32.76 -26.94 2.92
CA ALA A 176 -33.99 -26.34 3.43
C ALA A 176 -33.77 -24.89 3.88
N LEU A 177 -32.68 -24.60 4.59
CA LEU A 177 -32.28 -23.24 4.95
C LEU A 177 -32.07 -22.37 3.70
N LEU A 178 -31.35 -22.85 2.69
CA LEU A 178 -31.11 -22.10 1.46
C LEU A 178 -32.43 -21.79 0.73
N ARG A 179 -33.32 -22.77 0.59
CA ARG A 179 -34.65 -22.58 -0.01
C ARG A 179 -35.47 -21.55 0.75
N PHE A 180 -35.44 -21.59 2.08
CA PHE A 180 -36.13 -20.60 2.90
C PHE A 180 -35.54 -19.20 2.68
N ALA A 181 -34.21 -19.07 2.69
CA ALA A 181 -33.52 -17.79 2.52
C ALA A 181 -33.77 -17.15 1.14
N TRP A 182 -33.95 -17.96 0.08
CA TRP A 182 -34.29 -17.47 -1.26
C TRP A 182 -35.65 -16.78 -1.38
N ASN A 183 -36.54 -16.97 -0.40
CA ASN A 183 -37.79 -16.21 -0.36
C ASN A 183 -37.57 -14.73 0.01
N GLU A 184 -36.43 -14.38 0.62
CA GLU A 184 -36.10 -13.04 1.08
C GLU A 184 -34.92 -12.41 0.33
N TYR A 185 -33.98 -13.23 -0.16
CA TYR A 185 -32.75 -12.76 -0.78
C TYR A 185 -32.49 -13.47 -2.10
N GLU A 186 -32.21 -12.70 -3.15
CA GLU A 186 -31.76 -13.26 -4.44
C GLU A 186 -30.39 -13.94 -4.31
N HIS A 187 -29.49 -13.37 -3.51
CA HIS A 187 -28.15 -13.89 -3.23
C HIS A 187 -27.99 -14.20 -1.74
N VAL A 188 -27.71 -15.48 -1.44
CA VAL A 188 -27.51 -15.99 -0.08
C VAL A 188 -26.02 -16.21 0.16
N SER A 189 -25.38 -15.21 0.76
CA SER A 189 -23.98 -15.30 1.18
C SER A 189 -23.82 -15.95 2.56
N PHE A 190 -22.58 -16.29 2.93
CA PHE A 190 -22.27 -16.69 4.31
C PHE A 190 -22.66 -15.61 5.34
N GLU A 191 -22.53 -14.32 5.03
CA GLU A 191 -22.95 -13.24 5.94
C GLU A 191 -24.45 -13.25 6.24
N ARG A 192 -25.29 -13.55 5.25
CA ARG A 192 -26.75 -13.66 5.43
C ARG A 192 -27.14 -14.73 6.43
N LEU A 193 -26.21 -15.63 6.76
CA LEU A 193 -26.39 -16.78 7.64
C LEU A 193 -25.58 -16.64 8.94
N LEU A 194 -24.32 -16.24 8.87
CA LEU A 194 -23.36 -16.22 9.98
C LEU A 194 -23.25 -14.82 10.63
N SER A 195 -24.38 -14.19 10.87
CA SER A 195 -24.51 -12.88 11.53
C SER A 195 -25.69 -12.89 12.52
N GLY A 196 -25.88 -11.82 13.27
CA GLY A 196 -27.05 -11.65 14.14
C GLY A 196 -28.37 -11.80 13.37
N PRO A 197 -28.61 -11.00 12.31
CA PRO A 197 -29.78 -11.18 11.44
C PRO A 197 -29.83 -12.57 10.80
N GLY A 198 -28.68 -13.18 10.51
CA GLY A 198 -28.60 -14.54 10.00
C GLY A 198 -29.09 -15.61 10.98
N LEU A 199 -28.83 -15.47 12.29
CA LEU A 199 -29.40 -16.34 13.32
C LEU A 199 -30.93 -16.25 13.37
N GLU A 200 -31.49 -15.04 13.23
CA GLU A 200 -32.94 -14.81 13.21
C GLU A 200 -33.59 -15.43 11.96
N LEU A 201 -32.92 -15.34 10.80
CA LEU A 201 -33.33 -16.04 9.59
C LEU A 201 -33.27 -17.56 9.75
N MET A 202 -32.16 -18.09 10.30
CA MET A 202 -32.03 -19.53 10.55
C MET A 202 -33.09 -20.05 11.51
N HIS A 203 -33.44 -19.30 12.55
CA HIS A 203 -34.48 -19.69 13.49
C HIS A 203 -35.83 -19.87 12.80
N ARG A 204 -36.23 -18.92 11.96
CA ARG A 204 -37.47 -19.01 11.18
C ARG A 204 -37.43 -20.20 10.20
N ALA A 205 -36.29 -20.41 9.53
CA ALA A 205 -36.11 -21.55 8.64
C ALA A 205 -36.14 -22.90 9.37
N MET A 206 -35.61 -22.98 10.59
CA MET A 206 -35.63 -24.20 11.41
C MET A 206 -37.00 -24.49 12.01
N ALA A 207 -37.75 -23.47 12.42
CA ALA A 207 -39.14 -23.64 12.81
C ALA A 207 -39.97 -24.24 11.67
N ASP A 208 -39.84 -23.70 10.45
CA ASP A 208 -40.52 -24.21 9.25
C ASP A 208 -40.10 -25.66 8.92
N HIS A 209 -38.80 -25.94 8.89
CA HIS A 209 -38.27 -27.27 8.61
C HIS A 209 -38.72 -28.34 9.63
N LEU A 210 -38.75 -27.98 10.91
CA LEU A 210 -39.18 -28.86 11.99
C LEU A 210 -40.71 -28.89 12.17
N LYS A 211 -41.45 -28.10 11.39
CA LYS A 211 -42.91 -27.93 11.50
C LYS A 211 -43.37 -27.51 12.90
N GLN A 212 -42.60 -26.61 13.52
CA GLN A 212 -42.89 -26.00 14.81
C GLN A 212 -43.39 -24.56 14.62
N PRO A 213 -44.18 -24.01 15.54
CA PRO A 213 -44.56 -22.61 15.49
C PRO A 213 -43.31 -21.72 15.56
N SER A 214 -43.24 -20.73 14.67
CA SER A 214 -42.18 -19.73 14.69
C SER A 214 -42.70 -18.48 15.39
N GLU A 215 -42.06 -18.09 16.49
CA GLU A 215 -42.20 -16.75 17.04
C GLU A 215 -41.00 -15.87 16.63
N PRO A 216 -41.20 -14.57 16.40
CA PRO A 216 -40.11 -13.66 16.07
C PRO A 216 -39.23 -13.45 17.31
N LEU A 217 -38.02 -14.01 17.29
CA LEU A 217 -37.00 -13.87 18.33
C LEU A 217 -35.80 -13.08 17.82
N THR A 218 -35.18 -12.32 18.71
CA THR A 218 -33.91 -11.64 18.41
C THR A 218 -32.73 -12.61 18.52
N ALA A 219 -31.62 -12.35 17.85
CA ALA A 219 -30.42 -13.20 17.94
C ALA A 219 -29.93 -13.45 19.39
N PRO A 220 -29.93 -12.44 20.30
CA PRO A 220 -29.68 -12.67 21.73
C PRO A 220 -30.65 -13.65 22.39
N ASP A 221 -31.96 -13.54 22.12
CA ASP A 221 -32.98 -14.42 22.73
C ASP A 221 -32.84 -15.86 22.23
N ILE A 222 -32.63 -16.05 20.92
CA ILE A 222 -32.36 -17.37 20.31
C ILE A 222 -31.14 -18.00 20.99
N THR A 223 -30.07 -17.23 21.15
CA THR A 223 -28.83 -17.72 21.78
C THR A 223 -29.07 -18.09 23.24
N ALA A 224 -29.76 -17.26 24.02
CA ALA A 224 -30.04 -17.52 25.43
C ALA A 224 -30.86 -18.80 25.62
N ARG A 225 -31.98 -18.94 24.88
CA ARG A 225 -32.86 -20.11 24.97
C ARG A 225 -32.20 -21.41 24.52
N ALA A 226 -31.33 -21.34 23.50
CA ALA A 226 -30.54 -22.48 23.05
C ALA A 226 -29.54 -22.94 24.12
N LEU A 227 -28.89 -21.99 24.82
CA LEU A 227 -27.92 -22.30 25.89
C LEU A 227 -28.59 -22.87 27.15
N GLU A 228 -29.84 -22.49 27.42
CA GLU A 228 -30.66 -23.01 28.53
C GLU A 228 -31.32 -24.37 28.21
N ALA A 229 -31.18 -24.88 26.97
CA ALA A 229 -31.87 -26.08 26.47
C ALA A 229 -33.39 -26.01 26.67
N ALA A 230 -33.95 -24.82 26.48
CA ALA A 230 -35.37 -24.53 26.73
C ALA A 230 -36.25 -24.66 25.47
N ASP A 231 -35.65 -24.64 24.29
CA ASP A 231 -36.35 -24.55 23.01
C ASP A 231 -35.63 -25.36 21.91
N PRO A 232 -36.25 -26.45 21.40
CA PRO A 232 -35.65 -27.30 20.38
C PRO A 232 -35.31 -26.59 19.06
N VAL A 233 -36.06 -25.54 18.68
CA VAL A 233 -35.80 -24.77 17.46
C VAL A 233 -34.58 -23.87 17.67
N CYS A 234 -34.48 -23.23 18.83
CA CYS A 234 -33.32 -22.41 19.19
C CYS A 234 -32.05 -23.27 19.25
N GLU A 235 -32.12 -24.46 19.85
CA GLU A 235 -31.00 -25.42 19.88
C GLU A 235 -30.58 -25.86 18.46
N ALA A 236 -31.53 -26.25 17.61
CA ALA A 236 -31.25 -26.63 16.23
C ALA A 236 -30.64 -25.48 15.41
N THR A 237 -31.09 -24.26 15.68
CA THR A 237 -30.58 -23.03 15.05
C THR A 237 -29.12 -22.78 15.43
N LEU A 238 -28.80 -22.86 16.72
CA LEU A 238 -27.45 -22.60 17.20
C LEU A 238 -26.47 -23.72 16.78
N ASP A 239 -26.92 -24.98 16.74
CA ASP A 239 -26.15 -26.10 16.17
C ASP A 239 -25.84 -25.86 14.68
N LEU A 240 -26.83 -25.44 13.90
CA LEU A 240 -26.66 -25.15 12.47
C LEU A 240 -25.72 -23.96 12.26
N PHE A 241 -25.84 -22.90 13.05
CA PHE A 241 -24.93 -21.75 13.01
C PHE A 241 -23.47 -22.18 13.22
N CYS A 242 -23.19 -22.95 14.28
CA CYS A 242 -21.84 -23.45 14.56
C CYS A 242 -21.32 -24.40 13.45
N THR A 243 -22.20 -25.24 12.91
CA THR A 243 -21.89 -26.13 11.77
C THR A 243 -21.48 -25.32 10.54
N LEU A 244 -22.28 -24.32 10.17
CA LEU A 244 -22.02 -23.48 9.00
C LEU A 244 -20.77 -22.62 9.17
N LEU A 245 -20.50 -22.14 10.37
CA LEU A 245 -19.26 -21.45 10.69
C LEU A 245 -18.04 -22.36 10.49
N GLY A 246 -18.14 -23.64 10.85
CA GLY A 246 -17.11 -24.65 10.56
C GLY A 246 -16.84 -24.81 9.06
N THR A 247 -17.91 -24.78 8.24
CA THR A 247 -17.79 -24.81 6.78
C THR A 247 -17.07 -23.57 6.24
N ALA A 248 -17.48 -22.37 6.68
CA ALA A 248 -16.87 -21.10 6.26
C ALA A 248 -15.39 -21.03 6.66
N ALA A 249 -15.07 -21.42 7.89
CA ALA A 249 -13.70 -21.46 8.40
C ALA A 249 -12.81 -22.45 7.62
N ALA A 250 -13.31 -23.65 7.31
CA ALA A 250 -12.56 -24.64 6.54
C ALA A 250 -12.34 -24.19 5.09
N ASN A 251 -13.34 -23.54 4.48
CA ASN A 251 -13.20 -22.93 3.16
C ASN A 251 -12.10 -21.87 3.18
N LEU A 252 -12.10 -20.96 4.16
CA LEU A 252 -11.06 -19.94 4.27
C LEU A 252 -9.67 -20.56 4.47
N ALA A 253 -9.58 -21.61 5.29
CA ALA A 253 -8.32 -22.29 5.57
C ALA A 253 -7.66 -22.86 4.30
N VAL A 254 -8.45 -23.53 3.45
CA VAL A 254 -7.93 -24.08 2.18
C VAL A 254 -7.70 -23.00 1.14
N THR A 255 -8.52 -21.94 1.10
CA THR A 255 -8.38 -20.83 0.13
C THR A 255 -7.11 -20.03 0.37
N LEU A 256 -6.78 -19.73 1.63
CA LEU A 256 -5.61 -18.93 1.98
C LEU A 256 -4.34 -19.77 2.23
N GLY A 257 -4.49 -21.08 2.44
CA GLY A 257 -3.40 -21.90 2.99
C GLY A 257 -3.04 -21.49 4.41
N ALA A 258 -4.05 -21.26 5.27
CA ALA A 258 -3.91 -20.61 6.57
C ALA A 258 -3.29 -21.51 7.66
N LEU A 259 -2.07 -21.99 7.43
CA LEU A 259 -1.35 -22.91 8.32
C LEU A 259 -0.92 -22.27 9.66
N GLY A 260 -0.95 -20.94 9.77
CA GLY A 260 -0.78 -20.20 11.03
C GLY A 260 -2.02 -20.28 11.92
N GLY A 261 -3.14 -20.80 11.41
CA GLY A 261 -4.38 -21.01 12.14
C GLY A 261 -5.55 -20.18 11.59
N ILE A 262 -6.75 -20.57 11.99
CA ILE A 262 -7.99 -19.79 11.78
C ILE A 262 -8.44 -19.19 13.10
N TYR A 263 -8.62 -17.88 13.12
CA TYR A 263 -9.08 -17.14 14.28
C TYR A 263 -10.53 -16.73 14.09
N ILE A 264 -11.31 -16.84 15.15
CA ILE A 264 -12.74 -16.58 15.19
C ILE A 264 -12.96 -15.44 16.18
N GLY A 265 -13.23 -14.27 15.63
CA GLY A 265 -13.61 -13.07 16.37
C GLY A 265 -15.11 -12.81 16.32
N GLY A 266 -15.47 -11.53 16.38
CA GLY A 266 -16.86 -11.09 16.38
C GLY A 266 -17.51 -11.10 17.76
N GLY A 267 -18.76 -10.64 17.83
CA GLY A 267 -19.51 -10.48 19.08
C GLY A 267 -20.30 -11.71 19.50
N ILE A 268 -20.57 -12.64 18.58
CA ILE A 268 -21.46 -13.79 18.82
C ILE A 268 -20.68 -14.96 19.43
N VAL A 269 -19.67 -15.49 18.72
CA VAL A 269 -18.98 -16.74 19.11
C VAL A 269 -18.33 -16.67 20.50
N PRO A 270 -17.65 -15.59 20.91
CA PRO A 270 -17.06 -15.52 22.25
C PRO A 270 -18.10 -15.63 23.38
N ARG A 271 -19.36 -15.23 23.15
CA ARG A 271 -20.45 -15.33 24.14
C ARG A 271 -21.03 -16.74 24.28
N LEU A 272 -20.79 -17.61 23.30
CA LEU A 272 -21.24 -19.01 23.36
C LEU A 272 -20.43 -19.83 24.39
N GLY A 273 -19.25 -19.36 24.79
CA GLY A 273 -18.44 -20.02 25.82
C GLY A 273 -18.16 -21.49 25.51
N GLU A 274 -18.37 -22.36 26.50
CA GLU A 274 -18.17 -23.81 26.39
C GLU A 274 -19.12 -24.50 25.40
N TYR A 275 -20.29 -23.91 25.10
CA TYR A 275 -21.20 -24.49 24.12
C TYR A 275 -20.50 -24.64 22.77
N PHE A 276 -19.70 -23.64 22.38
CA PHE A 276 -18.99 -23.67 21.11
C PHE A 276 -18.00 -24.84 21.02
N ASP A 277 -17.39 -25.24 22.14
CA ASP A 277 -16.41 -26.34 22.20
C ASP A 277 -17.07 -27.68 21.95
N ARG A 278 -18.31 -27.84 22.43
CA ARG A 278 -19.13 -29.03 22.27
C ARG A 278 -19.94 -29.03 20.97
N SER A 279 -19.95 -27.92 20.25
CA SER A 279 -20.70 -27.76 19.01
C SER A 279 -20.09 -28.55 17.84
N ARG A 280 -20.83 -28.64 16.74
CA ARG A 280 -20.37 -29.26 15.49
C ARG A 280 -19.37 -28.42 14.69
N PHE A 281 -18.93 -27.26 15.21
CA PHE A 281 -17.98 -26.40 14.51
C PHE A 281 -16.71 -27.16 14.08
N ARG A 282 -16.04 -27.83 15.02
CA ARG A 282 -14.74 -28.47 14.72
C ARG A 282 -14.89 -29.69 13.83
N SER A 283 -15.88 -30.55 14.10
CA SER A 283 -16.12 -31.73 13.27
C SER A 283 -16.46 -31.33 11.84
N ARG A 284 -17.23 -30.25 11.65
CA ARG A 284 -17.54 -29.72 10.33
C ARG A 284 -16.35 -29.03 9.65
N PHE A 285 -15.49 -28.36 10.42
CA PHE A 285 -14.24 -27.79 9.91
C PHE A 285 -13.31 -28.86 9.34
N GLU A 286 -13.21 -30.01 10.02
CA GLU A 286 -12.36 -31.13 9.59
C GLU A 286 -12.97 -31.97 8.47
N ASP A 287 -14.28 -31.92 8.28
CA ASP A 287 -14.97 -32.66 7.24
C ASP A 287 -14.77 -32.01 5.86
N LYS A 288 -13.61 -32.24 5.25
CA LYS A 288 -13.20 -31.67 3.96
C LYS A 288 -12.81 -32.73 2.92
N GLY A 289 -13.40 -33.92 3.01
CA GLY A 289 -13.15 -35.04 2.11
C GLY A 289 -11.66 -35.42 2.05
N ARG A 290 -11.07 -35.46 0.85
CA ARG A 290 -9.64 -35.77 0.70
C ARG A 290 -8.68 -34.77 1.37
N PHE A 291 -9.16 -33.58 1.72
CA PHE A 291 -8.39 -32.55 2.43
C PHE A 291 -8.60 -32.59 3.95
N SER A 292 -9.35 -33.56 4.50
CA SER A 292 -9.61 -33.62 5.95
C SER A 292 -8.35 -33.63 6.80
N ASP A 293 -7.31 -34.38 6.40
CA ASP A 293 -6.03 -34.40 7.13
C ASP A 293 -5.28 -33.07 7.06
N TYR A 294 -5.39 -32.36 5.92
CA TYR A 294 -4.80 -31.04 5.73
C TYR A 294 -5.41 -30.02 6.70
N VAL A 295 -6.74 -29.93 6.76
CA VAL A 295 -7.42 -28.99 7.67
C VAL A 295 -7.35 -29.42 9.13
N ARG A 296 -7.31 -30.73 9.45
CA ARG A 296 -7.15 -31.21 10.83
C ARG A 296 -5.87 -30.70 11.49
N ALA A 297 -4.79 -30.56 10.73
CA ALA A 297 -3.53 -30.01 11.22
C ALA A 297 -3.58 -28.50 11.54
N ILE A 298 -4.57 -27.77 11.01
CA ILE A 298 -4.71 -26.33 11.19
C ILE A 298 -5.48 -26.07 12.51
N PRO A 299 -4.88 -25.33 13.46
CA PRO A 299 -5.59 -24.98 14.69
C PRO A 299 -6.65 -23.91 14.42
N THR A 300 -7.72 -23.97 15.20
CA THR A 300 -8.76 -22.93 15.22
C THR A 300 -8.80 -22.28 16.60
N PHE A 301 -8.93 -20.96 16.67
CA PHE A 301 -8.88 -20.19 17.92
C PHE A 301 -10.07 -19.24 18.02
N VAL A 302 -10.75 -19.21 19.17
CA VAL A 302 -11.71 -18.16 19.50
C VAL A 302 -10.98 -17.03 20.20
N ILE A 303 -11.16 -15.79 19.73
CA ILE A 303 -10.57 -14.60 20.32
C ILE A 303 -11.38 -14.23 21.58
N THR A 304 -10.74 -14.27 22.75
CA THR A 304 -11.35 -13.91 24.04
C THR A 304 -10.85 -12.57 24.59
N ALA A 305 -9.87 -11.94 23.93
CA ALA A 305 -9.37 -10.61 24.28
C ALA A 305 -10.47 -9.54 24.25
N LYS A 306 -10.65 -8.82 25.37
CA LYS A 306 -11.66 -7.75 25.52
C LYS A 306 -11.43 -6.57 24.56
N HIS A 307 -10.17 -6.28 24.23
CA HIS A 307 -9.76 -5.10 23.48
C HIS A 307 -8.84 -5.46 22.30
N ALA A 308 -9.10 -6.60 21.63
CA ALA A 308 -8.28 -7.07 20.51
C ALA A 308 -8.13 -6.01 19.40
N THR A 309 -9.23 -5.36 19.00
CA THR A 309 -9.21 -4.29 17.99
C THR A 309 -8.32 -3.11 18.40
N PHE A 310 -8.28 -2.75 19.68
CA PHE A 310 -7.38 -1.70 20.18
C PHE A 310 -5.91 -2.10 20.05
N LYS A 311 -5.56 -3.35 20.39
CA LYS A 311 -4.20 -3.87 20.20
C LYS A 311 -3.76 -3.82 18.74
N GLY A 312 -4.69 -4.14 17.84
CA GLY A 312 -4.50 -4.04 16.40
C GLY A 312 -4.26 -2.63 15.89
N ALA A 313 -5.15 -1.71 16.25
CA ALA A 313 -5.02 -0.29 15.90
C ALA A 313 -3.72 0.31 16.45
N SER A 314 -3.34 -0.03 17.69
CA SER A 314 -2.05 0.33 18.29
C SER A 314 -0.86 -0.22 17.49
N ALA A 315 -0.91 -1.50 17.07
CA ALA A 315 0.14 -2.11 16.25
C ALA A 315 0.33 -1.40 14.90
N ILE A 316 -0.77 -1.02 14.25
CA ILE A 316 -0.75 -0.28 12.98
C ILE A 316 -0.17 1.12 13.20
N LEU A 317 -0.63 1.83 14.24
CA LEU A 317 -0.10 3.15 14.59
C LEU A 317 1.40 3.09 14.88
N GLU A 318 1.83 2.09 15.63
CA GLU A 318 3.24 1.87 15.94
C GLU A 318 4.06 1.61 14.66
N ALA A 319 3.59 0.78 13.74
CA ALA A 319 4.25 0.54 12.47
C ALA A 319 4.36 1.84 11.63
N GLN A 320 3.27 2.62 11.59
CA GLN A 320 3.26 3.91 10.91
C GLN A 320 4.23 4.91 11.55
N LEU A 321 4.27 5.00 12.88
CA LEU A 321 5.19 5.88 13.59
C LEU A 321 6.64 5.42 13.46
N ARG A 322 6.91 4.11 13.46
CA ARG A 322 8.25 3.57 13.16
C ARG A 322 8.65 3.88 11.72
N SER A 323 7.75 3.72 10.75
CA SER A 323 8.00 4.16 9.38
C SER A 323 8.26 5.66 9.33
N LEU A 324 7.47 6.50 9.99
CA LEU A 324 7.71 7.94 10.05
C LEU A 324 9.01 8.31 10.77
N ARG A 325 9.48 7.52 11.75
CA ARG A 325 10.76 7.71 12.43
C ARG A 325 11.94 7.25 11.57
N ASN A 326 11.80 6.11 10.89
CA ASN A 326 12.83 5.51 10.04
C ASN A 326 12.92 6.21 8.66
N SER A 327 11.81 6.73 8.16
CA SER A 327 11.70 7.52 6.92
C SER A 327 11.84 9.03 7.16
N GLY A 328 11.95 9.49 8.41
CA GLY A 328 11.68 10.89 8.75
C GLY A 328 12.73 11.58 9.60
N GLY A 329 13.86 11.92 8.99
CA GLY A 329 14.73 13.00 9.47
C GLY A 329 14.05 14.39 9.50
N ALA A 330 12.72 14.48 9.38
CA ALA A 330 12.12 15.59 8.66
C ALA A 330 10.70 16.04 9.04
N SER A 331 9.77 15.10 9.19
CA SER A 331 8.58 15.34 10.02
C SER A 331 8.97 15.60 11.48
N ALA A 332 10.10 15.01 11.90
CA ALA A 332 10.70 15.20 13.21
C ALA A 332 11.07 16.66 13.49
N ILE A 333 11.74 17.37 12.57
CA ILE A 333 12.25 18.72 12.86
C ILE A 333 11.14 19.77 12.93
N VAL A 334 10.14 19.73 12.03
CA VAL A 334 9.01 20.68 12.08
C VAL A 334 8.20 20.49 13.37
N SER A 335 7.93 19.25 13.74
CA SER A 335 7.25 18.91 14.99
C SER A 335 8.11 19.26 16.21
N GLN A 336 9.43 19.07 16.15
CA GLN A 336 10.37 19.44 17.20
C GLN A 336 10.46 20.96 17.38
N ILE A 337 10.44 21.75 16.30
CA ILE A 337 10.37 23.21 16.37
C ILE A 337 9.09 23.64 17.09
N ARG A 338 7.92 23.06 16.73
CA ARG A 338 6.64 23.36 17.40
C ARG A 338 6.65 23.01 18.89
N ARG A 339 7.30 21.89 19.27
CA ARG A 339 7.42 21.46 20.68
C ARG A 339 8.41 22.30 21.49
N ALA A 340 9.54 22.67 20.90
CA ALA A 340 10.58 23.42 21.59
C ALA A 340 10.28 24.92 21.70
N ARG A 341 9.38 25.45 20.86
CA ARG A 341 9.06 26.88 20.71
C ARG A 341 8.89 27.62 22.05
N ASP A 342 8.08 27.08 22.95
CA ASP A 342 7.78 27.75 24.23
C ASP A 342 8.96 27.74 25.22
N GLY A 343 9.95 26.86 25.00
CA GLY A 343 11.20 26.77 25.78
C GLY A 343 12.40 27.50 25.16
N LEU A 344 12.25 28.07 23.96
CA LEU A 344 13.31 28.82 23.28
C LEU A 344 13.40 30.27 23.78
N SER A 345 14.58 30.89 23.66
CA SER A 345 14.74 32.31 23.98
C SER A 345 13.90 33.20 23.03
N PRO A 346 13.53 34.44 23.41
CA PRO A 346 12.73 35.33 22.55
C PRO A 346 13.35 35.60 21.17
N ALA A 347 14.68 35.51 21.05
CA ALA A 347 15.35 35.64 19.77
C ALA A 347 15.26 34.35 18.94
N GLU A 348 15.39 33.17 19.55
CA GLU A 348 15.23 31.88 18.88
C GLU A 348 13.77 31.59 18.51
N GLN A 349 12.80 32.05 19.30
CA GLN A 349 11.37 31.98 18.98
C GLN A 349 11.04 32.69 17.66
N ARG A 350 11.64 33.87 17.42
CA ARG A 350 11.46 34.58 16.15
C ARG A 350 12.03 33.80 14.96
N VAL A 351 13.12 33.05 15.16
CA VAL A 351 13.66 32.13 14.14
C VAL A 351 12.71 30.96 13.93
N ALA A 352 12.21 30.34 15.00
CA ALA A 352 11.23 29.25 14.94
C ALA A 352 9.97 29.67 14.17
N ASP A 353 9.43 30.85 14.47
CA ASP A 353 8.24 31.41 13.82
C ASP A 353 8.48 31.66 12.33
N HIS A 354 9.63 32.23 11.99
CA HIS A 354 9.98 32.47 10.60
C HIS A 354 10.11 31.16 9.81
N VAL A 355 10.76 30.14 10.39
CA VAL A 355 10.90 28.81 9.80
C VAL A 355 9.54 28.13 9.62
N LEU A 356 8.67 28.18 10.63
CA LEU A 356 7.34 27.55 10.55
C LEU A 356 6.44 28.24 9.52
N ALA A 357 6.56 29.56 9.37
CA ALA A 357 5.79 30.32 8.38
C ALA A 357 6.33 30.19 6.95
N HIS A 358 7.64 29.99 6.77
CA HIS A 358 8.29 30.06 5.45
C HIS A 358 9.25 28.87 5.18
N SER A 359 8.86 27.66 5.58
CA SER A 359 9.77 26.50 5.63
C SER A 359 10.46 26.17 4.30
N ARG A 360 9.74 26.25 3.16
CA ARG A 360 10.32 26.01 1.82
C ARG A 360 11.32 27.08 1.39
N LYS A 361 11.13 28.32 1.81
CA LYS A 361 12.00 29.45 1.48
C LYS A 361 13.32 29.37 2.26
N VAL A 362 13.23 29.03 3.55
CA VAL A 362 14.38 28.86 4.45
C VAL A 362 15.38 27.80 3.94
N LEU A 363 14.91 26.77 3.23
CA LEU A 363 15.81 25.77 2.63
C LEU A 363 16.84 26.40 1.69
N ASN A 364 16.43 27.41 0.93
CA ASN A 364 17.25 28.03 -0.11
C ASN A 364 17.94 29.32 0.38
N ASP A 365 17.44 29.95 1.45
CA ASP A 365 17.97 31.22 1.95
C ASP A 365 19.32 31.06 2.67
N PRO A 366 20.37 31.85 2.36
CA PRO A 366 21.61 31.85 3.13
C PRO A 366 21.39 32.34 4.57
N ILE A 367 22.29 32.02 5.50
CA ILE A 367 22.11 32.33 6.94
C ILE A 367 21.85 33.82 7.21
N ALA A 368 22.49 34.71 6.45
CA ALA A 368 22.31 36.15 6.56
C ALA A 368 20.86 36.57 6.27
N GLU A 369 20.22 35.90 5.32
CA GLU A 369 18.85 36.16 4.91
C GLU A 369 17.84 35.64 5.93
N ILE A 370 18.06 34.44 6.45
CA ILE A 370 17.24 33.87 7.54
C ILE A 370 17.31 34.77 8.78
N ALA A 371 18.51 35.22 9.14
CA ALA A 371 18.72 36.10 10.29
C ALA A 371 18.01 37.45 10.11
N ARG A 372 18.15 38.06 8.93
CA ARG A 372 17.47 39.31 8.57
C ARG A 372 15.96 39.18 8.61
N ALA A 373 15.41 38.13 8.01
CA ALA A 373 13.97 37.91 7.93
C ALA A 373 13.33 37.57 9.29
N ALA A 374 14.10 36.94 10.20
CA ALA A 374 13.69 36.72 11.59
C ALA A 374 14.01 37.89 12.54
N GLY A 375 14.71 38.94 12.07
CA GLY A 375 15.10 40.09 12.88
C GLY A 375 16.13 39.78 13.97
N VAL A 376 17.05 38.84 13.72
CA VAL A 376 18.07 38.36 14.66
C VAL A 376 19.48 38.41 14.05
N SER A 377 20.52 38.12 14.84
CA SER A 377 21.88 37.97 14.34
C SER A 377 22.13 36.55 13.80
N GLN A 378 23.11 36.38 12.90
CA GLN A 378 23.46 35.06 12.35
C GLN A 378 23.84 34.03 13.43
N PRO A 379 24.59 34.38 14.50
CA PRO A 379 24.85 33.45 15.61
C PRO A 379 23.58 32.96 16.32
N THR A 380 22.51 33.76 16.36
CA THR A 380 21.21 33.32 16.92
C THR A 380 20.58 32.22 16.07
N VAL A 381 20.69 32.30 14.74
CA VAL A 381 20.19 31.23 13.84
C VAL A 381 20.96 29.93 14.07
N ILE A 382 22.28 30.00 14.25
CA ILE A 382 23.09 28.81 14.60
C ILE A 382 22.71 28.26 15.97
N ARG A 383 22.51 29.13 16.96
CA ARG A 383 22.10 28.73 18.31
C ARG A 383 20.75 28.01 18.29
N PHE A 384 19.77 28.55 17.58
CA PHE A 384 18.47 27.91 17.34
C PHE A 384 18.62 26.50 16.74
N CYS A 385 19.47 26.34 15.70
CA CYS A 385 19.72 25.03 15.10
C CYS A 385 20.29 24.04 16.13
N ARG A 386 21.23 24.49 16.98
CA ARG A 386 21.83 23.67 18.04
C ARG A 386 20.85 23.34 19.16
N SER A 387 19.97 24.27 19.52
CA SER A 387 18.89 24.07 20.50
C SER A 387 17.89 22.98 20.05
N LEU A 388 17.86 22.67 18.75
CA LEU A 388 17.09 21.56 18.17
C LEU A 388 17.91 20.28 17.95
N GLY A 389 19.16 20.22 18.42
CA GLY A 389 20.03 19.06 18.27
C GLY A 389 20.59 18.88 16.85
N CYS A 390 20.69 19.97 16.08
CA CYS A 390 21.41 20.00 14.80
C CYS A 390 22.84 20.50 14.99
N GLU A 391 23.79 19.97 14.21
CA GLU A 391 25.20 20.37 14.29
C GLU A 391 25.44 21.80 13.77
N GLY A 392 24.56 22.27 12.88
CA GLY A 392 24.58 23.61 12.31
C GLY A 392 23.42 23.85 11.34
N LEU A 393 23.49 24.94 10.57
CA LEU A 393 22.42 25.33 9.64
C LEU A 393 22.24 24.33 8.48
N SER A 394 23.32 23.74 7.97
CA SER A 394 23.26 22.78 6.86
C SER A 394 22.52 21.50 7.26
N ASP A 395 22.86 20.92 8.42
CA ASP A 395 22.16 19.77 9.00
C ASP A 395 20.69 20.10 9.30
N PHE A 396 20.42 21.28 9.87
CA PHE A 396 19.06 21.77 10.09
C PHE A 396 18.23 21.86 8.80
N LYS A 397 18.80 22.43 7.72
CA LYS A 397 18.13 22.54 6.42
C LYS A 397 17.87 21.18 5.79
N LEU A 398 18.82 20.27 5.91
CA LEU A 398 18.69 18.90 5.40
C LEU A 398 17.54 18.18 6.12
N ARG A 399 17.48 18.28 7.45
CA ARG A 399 16.36 17.79 8.24
C ARG A 399 15.05 18.48 7.84
N LEU A 400 15.02 19.80 7.64
CA LEU A 400 13.82 20.53 7.25
C LEU A 400 13.31 20.15 5.86
N ALA A 401 14.23 19.90 4.91
CA ALA A 401 13.91 19.59 3.51
C ALA A 401 13.15 18.29 3.36
N SER A 402 13.57 17.26 4.08
CA SER A 402 12.99 15.93 4.01
C SER A 402 11.52 15.89 4.51
N GLY A 403 11.01 16.97 5.14
CA GLY A 403 9.77 17.00 5.93
C GLY A 403 8.61 17.73 5.29
N LEU A 404 8.90 18.49 4.22
CA LEU A 404 7.94 19.34 3.53
C LEU A 404 7.32 18.68 2.29
N THR A 405 7.73 17.46 1.96
CA THR A 405 7.40 16.82 0.69
C THR A 405 6.26 15.80 0.76
N GLY A 406 5.86 15.26 1.93
CA GLY A 406 4.62 14.47 2.12
C GLY A 406 4.47 13.18 1.29
N THR A 407 5.29 13.00 0.28
CA THR A 407 5.58 11.76 -0.44
C THR A 407 6.72 11.09 0.30
N VAL A 408 6.63 9.79 0.56
CA VAL A 408 7.80 8.96 0.88
C VAL A 408 8.89 9.35 -0.10
N PRO A 409 9.99 10.00 0.32
CA PRO A 409 11.15 9.99 -0.52
C PRO A 409 11.59 8.54 -0.45
N VAL A 410 11.37 7.79 -1.51
CA VAL A 410 12.30 6.71 -1.80
C VAL A 410 13.59 7.49 -2.10
N SER A 411 14.38 7.76 -1.07
CA SER A 411 15.53 8.66 -1.20
C SER A 411 16.56 7.99 -2.08
N HIS A 412 17.19 8.78 -2.94
CA HIS A 412 18.48 8.44 -3.53
C HIS A 412 19.47 8.25 -2.38
N THR A 413 19.64 7.01 -1.93
CA THR A 413 20.51 6.65 -0.82
C THR A 413 21.91 6.45 -1.39
N GLN A 414 22.88 7.23 -0.91
CA GLN A 414 24.27 7.03 -1.31
C GLN A 414 24.69 5.60 -0.95
N VAL A 415 25.24 4.93 -1.95
CA VAL A 415 25.90 3.65 -1.77
C VAL A 415 27.25 3.94 -1.11
N THR A 416 27.45 3.45 0.11
CA THR A 416 28.70 3.62 0.87
C THR A 416 29.50 2.32 0.87
N GLN A 417 30.83 2.41 1.01
CA GLN A 417 31.69 1.22 1.08
C GLN A 417 31.42 0.34 2.32
N ASP A 418 30.70 0.89 3.30
CA ASP A 418 30.31 0.20 4.54
C ASP A 418 28.98 -0.58 4.41
N ASP A 419 28.32 -0.54 3.25
CA ASP A 419 27.03 -1.21 3.02
C ASP A 419 27.20 -2.74 2.87
N SER A 420 26.28 -3.50 3.47
CA SER A 420 26.18 -4.94 3.17
C SER A 420 25.69 -5.15 1.74
N MET A 421 26.01 -6.31 1.15
CA MET A 421 25.61 -6.65 -0.23
C MET A 421 24.07 -6.69 -0.42
N VAL A 422 23.31 -6.93 0.64
CA VAL A 422 21.84 -6.89 0.62
C VAL A 422 21.33 -5.45 0.61
N GLU A 423 21.89 -4.59 1.47
CA GLU A 423 21.56 -3.16 1.53
C GLU A 423 21.91 -2.44 0.22
N LEU A 424 23.00 -2.85 -0.44
CA LEU A 424 23.39 -2.35 -1.75
C LEU A 424 22.29 -2.58 -2.80
N GLY A 425 21.75 -3.81 -2.85
CA GLY A 425 20.69 -4.17 -3.80
C GLY A 425 19.40 -3.39 -3.55
N GLU A 426 18.97 -3.30 -2.29
CA GLU A 426 17.78 -2.53 -1.90
C GLU A 426 17.93 -1.03 -2.19
N LYS A 427 19.10 -0.44 -1.92
CA LYS A 427 19.37 0.96 -2.22
C LYS A 427 19.37 1.24 -3.72
N VAL A 428 20.03 0.41 -4.55
CA VAL A 428 20.06 0.61 -6.01
C VAL A 428 18.65 0.50 -6.61
N LEU A 429 17.88 -0.53 -6.21
CA LEU A 429 16.50 -0.71 -6.67
C LEU A 429 15.59 0.43 -6.19
N GLY A 430 15.72 0.80 -4.91
CA GLY A 430 15.01 1.92 -4.32
C GLY A 430 15.25 3.20 -5.10
N ASN A 431 16.52 3.62 -5.24
CA ASN A 431 16.91 4.86 -5.93
C ASN A 431 16.40 4.90 -7.38
N THR A 432 16.48 3.77 -8.09
CA THR A 432 15.99 3.66 -9.46
C THR A 432 14.47 3.82 -9.51
N ALA A 433 13.74 3.13 -8.64
CA ALA A 433 12.29 3.25 -8.56
C ALA A 433 11.84 4.67 -8.22
N SER A 434 12.54 5.36 -7.30
CA SER A 434 12.28 6.76 -6.98
C SER A 434 12.40 7.66 -8.18
N ALA A 435 13.50 7.49 -8.93
CA ALA A 435 13.80 8.34 -10.06
C ALA A 435 12.75 8.16 -11.18
N ILE A 436 12.28 6.92 -11.40
CA ILE A 436 11.18 6.62 -12.31
C ILE A 436 9.89 7.32 -11.86
N LEU A 437 9.53 7.21 -10.58
CA LEU A 437 8.33 7.85 -10.03
C LEU A 437 8.41 9.38 -10.07
N GLN A 438 9.61 9.96 -9.91
CA GLN A 438 9.85 11.38 -10.03
C GLN A 438 9.65 11.85 -11.47
N VAL A 439 10.26 11.17 -12.45
CA VAL A 439 10.07 11.49 -13.88
C VAL A 439 8.59 11.39 -14.26
N ARG A 440 7.86 10.38 -13.78
CA ARG A 440 6.40 10.25 -14.01
C ARG A 440 5.62 11.52 -13.66
N SER A 441 5.99 12.20 -12.56
CA SER A 441 5.33 13.45 -12.14
C SER A 441 5.68 14.67 -13.00
N GLN A 442 6.76 14.58 -13.79
CA GLN A 442 7.29 15.65 -14.63
C GLN A 442 6.96 15.45 -16.12
N LEU A 443 6.40 14.30 -16.49
CA LEU A 443 6.02 14.02 -17.88
C LEU A 443 4.96 15.01 -18.36
N ASN A 444 5.31 15.75 -19.42
CA ASN A 444 4.39 16.66 -20.09
C ASN A 444 3.74 15.92 -21.27
N ARG A 445 2.43 15.65 -21.14
CA ARG A 445 1.62 14.97 -22.16
C ARG A 445 1.73 15.65 -23.53
N ASP A 446 1.60 16.97 -23.59
CA ASP A 446 1.60 17.72 -24.85
C ASP A 446 2.95 17.60 -25.57
N MET A 447 4.05 17.55 -24.81
CA MET A 447 5.38 17.34 -25.39
C MET A 447 5.58 15.92 -25.89
N ILE A 448 5.05 14.92 -25.20
CA ILE A 448 5.08 13.52 -25.65
C ILE A 448 4.29 13.38 -26.96
N ASP A 449 3.06 13.91 -27.00
CA ASP A 449 2.20 13.84 -28.17
C ASP A 449 2.86 14.55 -29.37
N ARG A 450 3.39 15.76 -29.16
CA ARG A 450 4.13 16.50 -30.20
C ARG A 450 5.38 15.76 -30.68
N SER A 451 6.09 15.10 -29.77
CA SER A 451 7.28 14.31 -30.13
C SER A 451 6.89 13.13 -31.01
N ILE A 452 5.84 12.40 -30.65
CA ILE A 452 5.32 11.28 -31.44
C ILE A 452 4.87 11.77 -32.83
N ASP A 453 4.18 12.90 -32.93
CA ASP A 453 3.73 13.45 -34.21
C ASP A 453 4.90 13.84 -35.13
N LEU A 454 5.94 14.46 -34.58
CA LEU A 454 7.17 14.74 -35.33
C LEU A 454 7.82 13.45 -35.85
N LEU A 455 7.92 12.41 -35.02
CA LEU A 455 8.52 11.13 -35.39
C LEU A 455 7.67 10.37 -36.45
N LEU A 456 6.34 10.50 -36.40
CA LEU A 456 5.43 9.89 -37.38
C LEU A 456 5.51 10.56 -38.75
N ALA A 457 5.65 11.89 -38.77
CA ALA A 457 5.78 12.67 -39.99
C ALA A 457 7.19 12.62 -40.61
N ALA A 458 8.18 12.09 -39.89
CA ALA A 458 9.57 12.07 -40.29
C ALA A 458 9.81 11.16 -41.51
N SER A 459 10.56 11.66 -42.49
CA SER A 459 11.05 10.84 -43.61
C SER A 459 12.22 9.94 -43.19
N ARG A 460 13.06 10.44 -42.29
CA ARG A 460 14.19 9.73 -41.66
C ARG A 460 14.37 10.26 -40.24
N ILE A 461 14.77 9.37 -39.33
CA ILE A 461 15.07 9.70 -37.93
C ILE A 461 16.54 9.40 -37.64
N GLU A 462 17.28 10.36 -37.11
CA GLU A 462 18.68 10.14 -36.70
C GLU A 462 18.83 10.40 -35.20
N PHE A 463 19.31 9.39 -34.47
CA PHE A 463 19.56 9.45 -33.03
C PHE A 463 21.01 9.84 -32.76
N PHE A 464 21.23 10.85 -31.92
CA PHE A 464 22.55 11.36 -31.58
C PHE A 464 22.76 11.33 -30.07
N ALA A 465 23.81 10.66 -29.61
CA ALA A 465 24.14 10.56 -28.19
C ALA A 465 25.65 10.36 -28.00
N ILE A 466 26.22 10.89 -26.91
CA ILE A 466 27.67 10.75 -26.63
C ILE A 466 27.89 9.90 -25.39
N GLY A 467 28.95 9.10 -25.39
CA GLY A 467 29.40 8.32 -24.24
C GLY A 467 28.37 7.30 -23.79
N HIS A 468 28.06 7.28 -22.49
CA HIS A 468 27.16 6.30 -21.88
C HIS A 468 25.72 6.32 -22.40
N TYR A 469 25.31 7.39 -23.08
CA TYR A 469 23.98 7.50 -23.69
C TYR A 469 23.92 6.92 -25.10
N GLY A 470 25.07 6.54 -25.68
CA GLY A 470 25.13 5.87 -26.98
C GLY A 470 24.29 4.59 -27.03
N VAL A 471 24.25 3.81 -25.94
CA VAL A 471 23.40 2.61 -25.86
C VAL A 471 21.91 2.92 -25.90
N VAL A 472 21.50 4.10 -25.43
CA VAL A 472 20.10 4.56 -25.52
C VAL A 472 19.75 4.89 -26.97
N ALA A 473 20.66 5.54 -27.69
CA ALA A 473 20.46 5.83 -29.12
C ALA A 473 20.42 4.55 -29.97
N GLN A 474 21.28 3.57 -29.67
CA GLN A 474 21.30 2.27 -30.36
C GLN A 474 20.04 1.44 -30.07
N ASP A 475 19.58 1.43 -28.82
CA ASP A 475 18.31 0.81 -28.45
C ASP A 475 17.12 1.45 -29.18
N ALA A 476 17.11 2.79 -29.27
CA ALA A 476 16.12 3.52 -30.06
C ALA A 476 16.17 3.14 -31.55
N GLN A 477 17.36 3.06 -32.15
CA GLN A 477 17.52 2.59 -33.53
C GLN A 477 16.92 1.19 -33.72
N PHE A 478 17.26 0.23 -32.84
CA PHE A 478 16.74 -1.13 -32.93
C PHE A 478 15.20 -1.16 -32.88
N LYS A 479 14.60 -0.45 -31.92
CA LYS A 479 13.14 -0.40 -31.76
C LYS A 479 12.45 0.25 -32.96
N PHE A 480 12.96 1.38 -33.43
CA PHE A 480 12.33 2.11 -34.55
C PHE A 480 12.50 1.39 -35.89
N LEU A 481 13.61 0.67 -36.12
CA LEU A 481 13.77 -0.22 -37.28
C LEU A 481 12.73 -1.36 -37.25
N ARG A 482 12.45 -1.96 -36.08
CA ARG A 482 11.37 -2.97 -35.94
C ARG A 482 9.98 -2.39 -36.27
N LEU A 483 9.78 -1.09 -36.05
CA LEU A 483 8.55 -0.40 -36.43
C LEU A 483 8.51 0.01 -37.91
N GLY A 484 9.51 -0.38 -38.71
CA GLY A 484 9.62 -0.02 -40.12
C GLY A 484 9.92 1.46 -40.34
N VAL A 485 10.57 2.13 -39.39
CA VAL A 485 10.99 3.53 -39.50
C VAL A 485 12.43 3.58 -39.97
N ALA A 486 12.70 4.33 -41.04
CA ALA A 486 14.07 4.54 -41.51
C ALA A 486 14.86 5.38 -40.49
N CYS A 487 15.77 4.74 -39.76
CA CYS A 487 16.55 5.42 -38.73
C CYS A 487 17.98 4.90 -38.55
N ASN A 488 18.83 5.73 -37.95
CA ASN A 488 20.20 5.37 -37.58
C ASN A 488 20.64 6.02 -36.26
N ALA A 489 21.61 5.42 -35.56
CA ALA A 489 22.21 5.99 -34.36
C ALA A 489 23.68 6.37 -34.58
N TYR A 490 24.04 7.61 -34.25
CA TYR A 490 25.41 8.13 -34.31
C TYR A 490 25.93 8.43 -32.91
N VAL A 491 26.98 7.70 -32.51
CA VAL A 491 27.56 7.80 -31.16
C VAL A 491 28.97 8.41 -31.13
N GLU A 492 29.60 8.57 -32.30
CA GLU A 492 30.92 9.16 -32.44
C GLU A 492 30.80 10.64 -32.86
N PRO A 493 31.41 11.60 -32.11
CA PRO A 493 31.19 13.04 -32.33
C PRO A 493 31.46 13.59 -33.73
N ARG A 494 32.53 13.14 -34.41
CA ARG A 494 32.84 13.58 -35.79
C ARG A 494 31.81 13.05 -36.78
N LEU A 495 31.39 11.79 -36.64
CA LEU A 495 30.35 11.22 -37.49
C LEU A 495 28.99 11.88 -37.25
N GLN A 496 28.68 12.24 -36.01
CA GLN A 496 27.44 12.95 -35.68
C GLN A 496 27.30 14.26 -36.46
N LEU A 497 28.35 15.07 -36.52
CA LEU A 497 28.30 16.35 -37.24
C LEU A 497 28.17 16.14 -38.76
N LEU A 498 28.90 15.17 -39.32
CA LEU A 498 28.79 14.82 -40.73
C LEU A 498 27.38 14.33 -41.09
N ALA A 499 26.78 13.47 -40.26
CA ALA A 499 25.44 12.96 -40.43
C ALA A 499 24.39 14.09 -40.35
N ALA A 500 24.50 14.97 -39.35
CA ALA A 500 23.61 16.12 -39.19
C ALA A 500 23.63 17.05 -40.42
N GLN A 501 24.78 17.20 -41.08
CA GLN A 501 24.90 17.99 -42.31
C GLN A 501 24.22 17.34 -43.53
N THR A 502 23.83 16.07 -43.46
CA THR A 502 23.06 15.39 -44.52
C THR A 502 21.56 15.41 -44.31
N LEU A 503 21.10 15.93 -43.16
CA LEU A 503 19.67 16.08 -42.86
C LEU A 503 18.99 17.05 -43.84
N LYS A 504 17.68 16.89 -44.01
CA LYS A 504 16.84 17.70 -44.88
C LYS A 504 15.55 18.11 -44.16
N ALA A 505 14.82 19.05 -44.76
CA ALA A 505 13.46 19.37 -44.32
C ALA A 505 12.57 18.10 -44.35
N GLY A 506 11.90 17.83 -43.23
CA GLY A 506 11.10 16.61 -43.02
C GLY A 506 11.85 15.46 -42.32
N ASP A 507 13.15 15.59 -42.07
CA ASP A 507 13.88 14.66 -41.19
C ASP A 507 13.79 15.11 -39.72
N VAL A 508 14.00 14.16 -38.80
CA VAL A 508 14.04 14.43 -37.34
C VAL A 508 15.38 13.99 -36.76
N ALA A 509 16.07 14.92 -36.09
CA ALA A 509 17.22 14.64 -35.25
C ALA A 509 16.76 14.49 -33.79
N VAL A 510 17.03 13.32 -33.19
CA VAL A 510 16.74 13.02 -31.78
C VAL A 510 18.02 13.05 -30.99
N LEU A 511 18.21 14.07 -30.15
CA LEU A 511 19.43 14.25 -29.36
C LEU A 511 19.21 13.83 -27.91
N ILE A 512 20.07 12.93 -27.42
CA ILE A 512 19.96 12.31 -26.09
C ILE A 512 21.15 12.76 -25.24
N SER A 513 20.87 13.53 -24.19
CA SER A 513 21.91 14.05 -23.30
C SER A 513 21.36 14.37 -21.92
N SER A 514 21.86 13.72 -20.87
CA SER A 514 21.40 14.03 -19.51
C SER A 514 21.65 15.48 -19.10
N SER A 515 22.82 16.05 -19.40
CA SER A 515 23.13 17.42 -19.01
C SER A 515 22.57 18.47 -19.97
N GLY A 516 22.42 18.12 -21.25
CA GLY A 516 22.03 19.04 -22.33
C GLY A 516 23.04 20.17 -22.58
N LYS A 517 24.28 20.03 -22.08
CA LYS A 517 25.32 21.06 -22.11
C LYS A 517 26.52 20.71 -22.99
N LEU A 518 26.55 19.50 -23.56
CA LEU A 518 27.68 19.03 -24.37
C LEU A 518 27.80 19.87 -25.66
N PRO A 519 28.92 20.61 -25.87
CA PRO A 519 29.09 21.46 -27.05
C PRO A 519 28.92 20.72 -28.37
N GLU A 520 29.36 19.46 -28.43
CA GLU A 520 29.28 18.61 -29.61
C GLU A 520 27.83 18.33 -30.02
N LEU A 521 26.96 17.98 -29.06
CA LEU A 521 25.53 17.77 -29.34
C LEU A 521 24.79 19.08 -29.63
N ILE A 522 25.22 20.19 -29.02
CA ILE A 522 24.68 21.51 -29.35
C ILE A 522 25.00 21.87 -30.81
N ALA A 523 26.22 21.60 -31.28
CA ALA A 523 26.61 21.83 -32.67
C ALA A 523 25.83 20.94 -33.65
N VAL A 524 25.53 19.69 -33.26
CA VAL A 524 24.64 18.79 -34.03
C VAL A 524 23.22 19.37 -34.13
N ALA A 525 22.67 19.88 -33.02
CA ALA A 525 21.34 20.51 -33.02
C ALA A 525 21.29 21.72 -33.96
N ASP A 526 22.34 22.55 -33.94
CA ASP A 526 22.43 23.73 -34.80
C ASP A 526 22.55 23.34 -36.28
N ALA A 527 23.43 22.39 -36.61
CA ALA A 527 23.58 21.88 -37.99
C ALA A 527 22.28 21.25 -38.53
N ALA A 528 21.55 20.49 -37.71
CA ALA A 528 20.26 19.91 -38.09
C ALA A 528 19.22 20.99 -38.42
N ARG A 529 19.14 22.03 -37.58
CA ARG A 529 18.22 23.16 -37.79
C ARG A 529 18.57 24.00 -39.01
N GLU A 530 19.85 24.24 -39.27
CA GLU A 530 20.32 24.95 -40.46
C GLU A 530 19.91 24.22 -41.76
N ARG A 531 19.78 22.90 -41.71
CA ARG A 531 19.27 22.07 -42.81
C ARG A 531 17.74 21.97 -42.88
N GLY A 532 17.03 22.58 -41.93
CA GLY A 532 15.57 22.57 -41.85
C GLY A 532 14.97 21.29 -41.25
N ALA A 533 15.78 20.42 -40.64
CA ALA A 533 15.30 19.25 -39.93
C ALA A 533 14.74 19.63 -38.55
N HIS A 534 13.78 18.84 -38.06
CA HIS A 534 13.23 19.02 -36.72
C HIS A 534 14.17 18.46 -35.66
N VAL A 535 14.24 19.12 -34.51
CA VAL A 535 15.09 18.72 -33.39
C VAL A 535 14.23 18.30 -32.21
N LEU A 536 14.32 17.03 -31.82
CA LEU A 536 13.75 16.48 -30.59
C LEU A 536 14.88 16.26 -29.59
N ALA A 537 14.72 16.74 -28.35
CA ALA A 537 15.71 16.52 -27.29
C ALA A 537 15.16 15.69 -26.14
N ILE A 538 15.93 14.71 -25.67
CA ILE A 538 15.70 14.01 -24.40
C ILE A 538 16.82 14.44 -23.46
N THR A 539 16.50 15.34 -22.52
CA THR A 539 17.53 16.08 -21.77
C THR A 539 17.03 16.74 -20.49
N ALA A 540 17.94 17.28 -19.67
CA ALA A 540 17.58 18.07 -18.49
C ALA A 540 16.87 19.39 -18.83
N SER A 541 16.02 19.84 -17.93
CA SER A 541 15.31 21.11 -17.99
C SER A 541 16.28 22.28 -18.02
N GLN A 542 15.84 23.37 -18.66
CA GLN A 542 16.59 24.62 -18.77
C GLN A 542 17.97 24.50 -19.46
N SER A 543 18.30 23.34 -20.03
CA SER A 543 19.56 23.12 -20.73
C SER A 543 19.61 23.87 -22.06
N PRO A 544 20.83 24.22 -22.54
CA PRO A 544 21.01 24.80 -23.87
C PRO A 544 20.38 23.95 -24.98
N LEU A 545 20.49 22.61 -24.87
CA LEU A 545 19.90 21.68 -25.82
C LEU A 545 18.36 21.74 -25.80
N ALA A 546 17.73 21.75 -24.62
CA ALA A 546 16.27 21.86 -24.51
C ALA A 546 15.72 23.13 -25.18
N LYS A 547 16.44 24.25 -25.05
CA LYS A 547 16.05 25.55 -25.65
C LYS A 547 16.16 25.56 -27.17
N LYS A 548 17.00 24.69 -27.75
CA LYS A 548 17.21 24.58 -29.20
C LYS A 548 16.26 23.57 -29.86
N ALA A 549 15.56 22.75 -29.09
CA ALA A 549 14.68 21.71 -29.63
C ALA A 549 13.28 22.25 -29.98
N ASP A 550 12.67 21.67 -31.00
CA ASP A 550 11.25 21.88 -31.34
C ASP A 550 10.33 21.22 -30.31
N ALA A 551 10.76 20.09 -29.75
CA ALA A 551 10.14 19.41 -28.63
C ALA A 551 11.24 18.90 -27.66
N ALA A 552 11.02 19.05 -26.35
CA ALA A 552 11.97 18.62 -25.33
C ALA A 552 11.26 17.73 -24.31
N LEU A 553 11.72 16.48 -24.21
CA LEU A 553 11.32 15.52 -23.19
C LEU A 553 12.28 15.64 -22.02
N ILE A 554 11.76 16.19 -20.93
CA ILE A 554 12.56 16.58 -19.78
C ILE A 554 12.84 15.38 -18.88
N VAL A 555 14.12 15.11 -18.63
CA VAL A 555 14.61 14.09 -17.70
C VAL A 555 15.56 14.74 -16.71
N ASP A 556 15.01 15.27 -15.61
CA ASP A 556 15.79 15.88 -14.54
C ASP A 556 16.21 14.83 -13.51
N HIS A 557 17.50 14.48 -13.51
CA HIS A 557 18.07 13.60 -12.51
C HIS A 557 19.47 14.08 -12.10
N VAL A 558 19.70 14.20 -10.79
CA VAL A 558 21.01 14.54 -10.22
C VAL A 558 21.75 13.24 -9.94
N GLU A 559 22.85 13.00 -10.64
CA GLU A 559 23.71 11.84 -10.37
C GLU A 559 24.86 12.23 -9.44
N ASP A 560 25.25 11.28 -8.58
CA ASP A 560 26.40 11.46 -7.70
C ASP A 560 27.69 11.32 -8.51
N VAL A 561 28.41 12.44 -8.63
CA VAL A 561 29.66 12.59 -9.37
C VAL A 561 30.73 11.60 -8.88
N ALA A 562 30.65 11.14 -7.62
CA ALA A 562 31.61 10.19 -7.05
C ALA A 562 31.55 8.78 -7.67
N THR A 563 30.42 8.39 -8.28
CA THR A 563 30.22 7.02 -8.78
C THR A 563 30.66 6.79 -10.23
N HIS A 564 30.97 7.85 -10.98
CA HIS A 564 31.47 7.84 -12.37
C HIS A 564 30.66 6.99 -13.39
N LEU A 565 29.49 6.46 -13.03
CA LEU A 565 28.65 5.59 -13.87
C LEU A 565 27.21 6.12 -13.86
N PRO A 566 26.70 6.64 -14.99
CA PRO A 566 25.32 7.11 -15.08
C PRO A 566 24.35 5.93 -15.17
N MET A 567 24.06 5.29 -14.04
CA MET A 567 23.21 4.10 -13.99
C MET A 567 21.73 4.47 -14.12
N ILE A 568 21.27 5.44 -13.32
CA ILE A 568 19.85 5.76 -13.20
C ILE A 568 19.40 6.66 -14.35
N SER A 569 20.14 7.73 -14.67
CA SER A 569 19.77 8.63 -15.77
C SER A 569 19.62 7.85 -17.09
N ARG A 570 20.50 6.88 -17.35
CA ARG A 570 20.41 6.03 -18.53
C ARG A 570 19.13 5.19 -18.57
N ILE A 571 18.72 4.59 -17.44
CA ILE A 571 17.45 3.84 -17.35
C ILE A 571 16.26 4.76 -17.65
N LEU A 572 16.27 5.99 -17.12
CA LEU A 572 15.21 6.96 -17.38
C LEU A 572 15.12 7.32 -18.87
N HIS A 573 16.26 7.51 -19.54
CA HIS A 573 16.27 7.81 -20.98
C HIS A 573 15.82 6.62 -21.83
N LEU A 574 16.15 5.37 -21.45
CA LEU A 574 15.61 4.16 -22.09
C LEU A 574 14.09 4.11 -21.96
N LEU A 575 13.56 4.42 -20.77
CA LEU A 575 12.11 4.45 -20.54
C LEU A 575 11.41 5.52 -21.40
N VAL A 576 12.04 6.68 -21.62
CA VAL A 576 11.49 7.70 -22.53
C VAL A 576 11.49 7.19 -23.98
N ILE A 577 12.52 6.47 -24.42
CA ILE A 577 12.54 5.81 -25.74
C ILE A 577 11.41 4.78 -25.85
N ASP A 578 11.15 3.99 -24.80
CA ASP A 578 10.02 3.05 -24.77
C ASP A 578 8.67 3.76 -24.94
N MET A 579 8.46 4.88 -24.23
CA MET A 579 7.24 5.67 -24.38
C MET A 579 7.05 6.16 -25.81
N LEU A 580 8.11 6.64 -26.45
CA LEU A 580 8.07 7.10 -27.84
C LEU A 580 7.81 5.94 -28.82
N ALA A 581 8.49 4.81 -28.66
CA ALA A 581 8.33 3.65 -29.53
C ALA A 581 6.90 3.08 -29.44
N VAL A 582 6.36 2.91 -28.23
CA VAL A 582 4.98 2.46 -27.99
C VAL A 582 3.99 3.48 -28.58
N GLY A 583 4.21 4.77 -28.35
CA GLY A 583 3.37 5.83 -28.89
C GLY A 583 3.31 5.86 -30.41
N VAL A 584 4.47 5.70 -31.08
CA VAL A 584 4.57 5.60 -32.54
C VAL A 584 3.88 4.35 -33.06
N ALA A 585 4.08 3.19 -32.42
CA ALA A 585 3.41 1.94 -32.80
C ALA A 585 1.88 2.06 -32.74
N MET A 586 1.34 2.52 -31.60
CA MET A 586 -0.11 2.66 -31.39
C MET A 586 -0.77 3.60 -32.40
N ARG A 587 -0.12 4.71 -32.77
CA ARG A 587 -0.69 5.68 -33.73
C ARG A 587 -0.56 5.22 -35.18
N ARG A 588 0.44 4.41 -35.53
CA ARG A 588 0.55 3.79 -36.87
C ARG A 588 -0.54 2.75 -37.11
N ASP A 589 -0.85 1.94 -36.11
CA ASP A 589 -1.91 0.92 -36.21
C ASP A 589 -3.30 1.54 -36.44
N ASN A 590 -3.59 2.68 -35.79
CA ASN A 590 -4.86 3.39 -35.95
C ASN A 590 -5.03 4.11 -37.29
N ALA A 591 -3.94 4.40 -38.03
CA ALA A 591 -3.97 5.17 -39.27
C ALA A 591 -4.29 4.34 -40.52
N GLY A 592 -4.74 3.08 -40.38
CA GLY A 592 -5.23 2.26 -41.49
C GLY A 592 -4.16 1.48 -42.25
N ALA A 593 -2.95 1.32 -41.69
CA ALA A 593 -2.03 0.27 -42.13
C ALA A 593 -2.60 -1.07 -41.65
N THR A 594 -3.30 -1.79 -42.54
CA THR A 594 -3.72 -3.18 -42.33
C THR A 594 -2.56 -4.01 -41.77
N GLY A 595 -2.69 -4.43 -40.51
CA GLY A 595 -2.02 -5.59 -39.92
C GLY A 595 -0.49 -5.58 -39.98
N LEU A 596 0.16 -4.74 -39.17
CA LEU A 596 1.52 -4.99 -38.69
C LEU A 596 1.48 -5.10 -37.17
N ALA A 597 0.82 -6.15 -36.65
CA ALA A 597 1.05 -6.61 -35.29
C ALA A 597 2.56 -6.69 -35.07
N LEU A 598 3.14 -5.78 -34.28
CA LEU A 598 4.59 -5.69 -33.98
C LEU A 598 5.43 -6.31 -35.10
N GLY A 599 5.33 -5.68 -36.28
CA GLY A 599 5.53 -6.31 -37.59
C GLY A 599 6.51 -7.47 -37.57
N THR A 600 6.03 -8.68 -37.90
CA THR A 600 6.77 -9.92 -38.13
C THR A 600 8.28 -9.70 -38.09
N ALA A 601 8.83 -9.55 -36.88
CA ALA A 601 10.27 -9.58 -36.70
C ALA A 601 10.69 -10.94 -37.23
N HIS A 602 11.86 -11.01 -37.89
CA HIS A 602 12.43 -12.31 -38.22
C HIS A 602 12.29 -13.18 -36.96
N PRO A 603 11.56 -14.31 -37.01
CA PRO A 603 11.18 -15.05 -35.80
C PRO A 603 12.39 -15.54 -34.98
N ASP A 604 13.59 -15.43 -35.55
CA ASP A 604 14.88 -15.78 -34.96
C ASP A 604 15.58 -14.62 -34.20
N LEU A 605 15.00 -13.41 -34.14
CA LEU A 605 15.61 -12.27 -33.44
C LEU A 605 15.21 -12.16 -31.97
N ASP A 606 14.13 -12.80 -31.55
CA ASP A 606 13.69 -12.86 -30.15
C ASP A 606 14.01 -14.27 -29.61
N GLU A 607 14.58 -14.38 -28.39
CA GLU A 607 14.80 -15.66 -27.69
C GLU A 607 13.46 -16.25 -27.21
N THR A 608 12.59 -16.63 -28.15
CA THR A 608 11.41 -17.44 -27.87
C THR A 608 11.64 -18.83 -28.44
N GLU A 609 11.89 -19.81 -27.57
CA GLU A 609 11.97 -21.23 -27.91
C GLU A 609 10.71 -21.66 -28.68
N ALA A 610 10.84 -21.76 -29.99
CA ALA A 610 9.99 -22.58 -30.82
C ALA A 610 10.59 -23.99 -30.85
N ASP A 611 10.27 -24.85 -29.88
CA ASP A 611 10.12 -26.27 -30.19
C ASP A 611 9.38 -27.06 -29.10
N GLY A 612 8.36 -27.78 -29.54
CA GLY A 612 7.62 -28.73 -28.71
C GLY A 612 8.22 -30.12 -28.82
N ALA A 613 8.85 -30.62 -27.75
CA ALA A 613 8.94 -32.06 -27.41
C ALA A 613 9.45 -32.27 -25.97
N PRO A 614 9.00 -33.32 -25.25
CA PRO A 614 9.28 -33.48 -23.82
C PRO A 614 10.65 -34.16 -23.59
N GLY A 615 11.68 -33.35 -23.29
CA GLY A 615 13.04 -33.82 -23.02
C GLY A 615 13.54 -33.47 -21.61
N THR A 616 13.64 -34.49 -20.76
CA THR A 616 14.46 -34.62 -19.53
C THR A 616 15.37 -33.44 -19.14
N ARG A 617 14.97 -32.66 -18.13
CA ARG A 617 15.85 -31.66 -17.48
C ARG A 617 16.98 -32.35 -16.71
N ARG A 618 18.22 -32.18 -17.18
CA ARG A 618 19.43 -32.41 -16.37
C ARG A 618 19.60 -31.25 -15.39
N ALA A 619 19.85 -31.59 -14.12
CA ALA A 619 20.04 -30.65 -13.03
C ALA A 619 21.42 -29.95 -13.10
N ALA A 620 21.43 -28.64 -12.88
CA ALA A 620 22.64 -27.89 -12.55
C ALA A 620 22.98 -28.06 -11.06
N PRO A 621 24.26 -28.03 -10.65
CA PRO A 621 24.67 -28.32 -9.28
C PRO A 621 24.53 -27.08 -8.40
N GLY A 622 23.81 -27.19 -7.27
CA GLY A 622 23.99 -26.25 -6.15
C GLY A 622 22.79 -25.46 -5.63
N ILE A 623 21.53 -25.87 -5.85
CA ILE A 623 20.41 -25.45 -5.00
C ILE A 623 19.51 -26.66 -4.74
N SER A 624 19.40 -27.05 -3.47
CA SER A 624 18.59 -28.18 -3.00
C SER A 624 17.11 -27.95 -3.29
N LEU A 625 16.52 -28.84 -4.10
CA LEU A 625 15.08 -28.96 -4.29
C LEU A 625 14.43 -29.59 -3.05
N ALA A 626 13.23 -29.09 -2.73
CA ALA A 626 12.22 -29.70 -1.86
C ALA A 626 12.45 -29.63 -0.33
N SER A 627 11.80 -28.65 0.28
CA SER A 627 11.28 -28.75 1.65
C SER A 627 10.36 -29.98 1.79
N PRO A 628 10.23 -30.60 2.98
CA PRO A 628 9.33 -31.74 3.26
C PRO A 628 7.87 -31.57 2.79
N LEU A 629 7.45 -30.34 2.50
CA LEU A 629 6.15 -29.98 1.91
C LEU A 629 5.86 -30.57 0.52
N ALA A 630 6.88 -30.88 -0.29
CA ALA A 630 6.66 -31.47 -1.62
C ALA A 630 6.16 -32.92 -1.59
N LYS A 631 6.29 -33.62 -0.43
CA LYS A 631 5.81 -35.00 -0.28
C LYS A 631 4.30 -35.09 0.04
N LEU A 632 3.65 -33.99 0.38
CA LEU A 632 2.20 -33.97 0.71
C LEU A 632 1.31 -33.58 -0.46
N THR A 633 1.87 -33.08 -1.57
CA THR A 633 1.11 -32.65 -2.76
C THR A 633 1.32 -33.56 -3.97
N ALA A 634 2.12 -34.61 -3.85
CA ALA A 634 2.48 -35.52 -4.94
C ALA A 634 1.57 -36.77 -5.02
N HIS A 635 0.25 -36.60 -4.98
CA HIS A 635 -0.71 -37.61 -5.45
C HIS A 635 -1.87 -36.91 -6.18
N SER A 636 -1.54 -36.22 -7.26
CA SER A 636 -2.51 -35.80 -8.27
C SER A 636 -1.85 -35.81 -9.65
N ARG A 637 -1.65 -37.01 -10.17
CA ARG A 637 -1.83 -37.30 -11.60
C ARG A 637 -2.77 -38.49 -11.69
#